data_AF-A0A975DPP5-F1
#
_entry.id   AF-A0A975DPP5-F1
#
_cell.length_a   1.000
_cell.length_b   1.000
_cell.length_c   1.000
_cell.angle_alpha   90.00
_cell.angle_beta   90.00
_cell.angle_gamma   90.00
#
_symmetry.space_group_name_H-M   'P 1'
#
loop_
_entity.id
_entity.type
_entity.pdbx_description
1 polymer ?
#
loop_
_entity_poly.entity_id
_entity_poly.type
_entity_poly.pdbx_seq_one_letter_code
_entity_poly.pdbx_strand_id
1 'polypeptide(L)'
;MKAVPAAAVLVSALALAGCSTELGGFGTKPTAMDAPPPLSAPTASVESAPMPAPNSTASIARPTTGAAAATAGAAVTPTTTASNVPLTPPPTNPGGVAYAASNAQEQLSGAWTFAWDEGRRTCPLTLSTARGASGLAAQADISCPSEIFMTKGWDVMGSDLVLQNHVGKVTARLQPDGANRYVGTILDNNQQIALTR
;
A
#
# COMPACT_ATOMS: atom_id res chain seq x y z
N MET A 1 26.66 -50.90 9.10
CA MET A 1 27.60 -51.64 8.23
C MET A 1 27.39 -51.10 6.82
N LYS A 2 28.02 -49.97 6.44
CA LYS A 2 29.28 -49.83 5.68
C LYS A 2 29.35 -50.68 4.41
N ALA A 3 29.13 -50.05 3.26
CA ALA A 3 29.93 -50.22 2.06
C ALA A 3 29.82 -48.97 1.17
N VAL A 4 30.99 -48.38 0.87
CA VAL A 4 31.25 -47.28 -0.07
C VAL A 4 32.15 -47.88 -1.16
N PRO A 5 32.01 -47.44 -2.42
CA PRO A 5 33.17 -47.27 -3.30
C PRO A 5 33.16 -45.83 -3.87
N ALA A 6 34.16 -44.99 -3.59
CA ALA A 6 35.50 -44.95 -4.20
C ALA A 6 35.51 -44.42 -5.65
N ALA A 7 35.86 -43.13 -5.76
CA ALA A 7 36.73 -42.48 -6.73
C ALA A 7 36.44 -42.56 -8.25
N ALA A 8 36.26 -41.37 -8.85
CA ALA A 8 36.88 -41.04 -10.14
C ALA A 8 37.07 -39.53 -10.29
N VAL A 9 38.33 -39.16 -10.43
CA VAL A 9 38.90 -37.82 -10.71
C VAL A 9 38.59 -37.44 -12.16
N LEU A 10 38.21 -36.18 -12.42
CA LEU A 10 38.44 -35.55 -13.72
C LEU A 10 38.56 -34.03 -13.58
N VAL A 11 39.84 -33.62 -13.50
CA VAL A 11 40.35 -32.29 -13.77
C VAL A 11 40.03 -31.96 -15.23
N SER A 12 39.43 -30.79 -15.50
CA SER A 12 39.41 -30.20 -16.83
C SER A 12 39.78 -28.74 -16.74
N ALA A 13 40.84 -28.43 -17.47
CA ALA A 13 41.62 -27.23 -17.43
C ALA A 13 41.00 -26.06 -18.22
N LEU A 14 41.61 -24.90 -17.96
CA LEU A 14 41.43 -23.58 -18.53
C LEU A 14 41.23 -23.52 -20.06
N ALA A 15 40.34 -22.62 -20.49
CA ALA A 15 40.42 -21.87 -21.76
C ALA A 15 39.58 -20.58 -21.57
N LEU A 16 40.20 -19.42 -21.36
CA LEU A 16 40.64 -18.44 -22.36
C LEU A 16 39.68 -17.25 -22.45
N ALA A 17 40.28 -16.07 -22.34
CA ALA A 17 39.67 -14.76 -22.31
C ALA A 17 38.89 -14.41 -23.59
N GLY A 18 37.83 -13.62 -23.43
CA GLY A 18 37.14 -12.92 -24.50
C GLY A 18 36.68 -11.55 -24.01
N CYS A 19 37.58 -10.57 -24.02
CA CYS A 19 37.25 -9.16 -23.92
C CYS A 19 36.46 -8.74 -25.18
N SER A 20 35.33 -8.08 -25.00
CA SER A 20 34.77 -7.18 -26.01
C SER A 20 34.26 -5.94 -25.29
N THR A 21 35.18 -4.99 -25.10
CA THR A 21 34.87 -3.60 -24.77
C THR A 21 34.34 -2.92 -26.02
N GLU A 22 33.04 -2.66 -26.07
CA GLU A 22 32.49 -1.61 -26.93
C GLU A 22 32.28 -0.37 -26.05
N LEU A 23 33.33 0.46 -25.92
CA LEU A 23 33.18 1.87 -25.62
C LEU A 23 32.95 2.58 -26.96
N GLY A 24 31.69 2.86 -27.27
CA GLY A 24 31.33 3.64 -28.45
C GLY A 24 30.14 4.54 -28.14
N GLY A 25 30.40 5.84 -28.00
CA GLY A 25 29.32 6.83 -28.02
C GLY A 25 29.50 8.04 -27.13
N PHE A 26 30.61 8.77 -27.27
CA PHE A 26 30.63 10.18 -26.88
C PHE A 26 29.84 10.99 -27.91
N GLY A 27 28.62 11.38 -27.55
CA GLY A 27 27.81 12.35 -28.28
C GLY A 27 27.34 13.45 -27.34
N THR A 28 27.98 14.62 -27.41
CA THR A 28 27.51 15.90 -26.86
C THR A 28 26.25 16.33 -27.64
N LYS A 29 25.21 16.97 -27.08
CA LYS A 29 25.14 18.29 -26.41
C LYS A 29 23.68 18.51 -25.91
N PRO A 30 23.43 19.31 -24.87
CA PRO A 30 22.09 19.50 -24.28
C PRO A 30 21.25 20.52 -25.09
N THR A 31 19.93 20.32 -25.09
CA THR A 31 18.96 21.41 -25.25
C THR A 31 17.86 21.25 -24.21
N ALA A 32 17.71 22.30 -23.42
CA ALA A 32 16.64 22.47 -22.45
C ALA A 32 15.57 23.39 -23.07
N MET A 33 14.32 23.14 -22.66
CA MET A 33 13.09 23.93 -22.85
C MET A 33 12.48 24.05 -24.26
N ASP A 34 11.24 23.58 -24.40
CA ASP A 34 10.11 24.49 -24.59
C ASP A 34 8.80 23.87 -24.03
N ALA A 35 7.97 24.71 -23.42
CA ALA A 35 6.83 24.33 -22.57
C ALA A 35 5.52 24.11 -23.36
N PRO A 36 4.55 23.31 -22.85
CA PRO A 36 3.24 23.17 -23.48
C PRO A 36 2.39 24.45 -23.34
N PRO A 37 1.48 24.73 -24.32
CA PRO A 37 0.71 25.98 -24.36
C PRO A 37 -0.35 26.06 -23.26
N PRO A 38 -0.70 27.27 -22.78
CA PRO A 38 -1.73 27.45 -21.76
C PRO A 38 -3.14 27.23 -22.34
N LEU A 39 -3.89 26.30 -21.76
CA LEU A 39 -5.32 26.12 -22.00
C LEU A 39 -6.11 27.21 -21.26
N SER A 40 -7.04 27.85 -21.98
CA SER A 40 -7.90 28.92 -21.47
C SER A 40 -8.77 28.42 -20.31
N ALA A 41 -8.70 29.10 -19.17
CA ALA A 41 -9.56 28.82 -18.02
C ALA A 41 -10.98 29.39 -18.27
N PRO A 42 -12.06 28.62 -18.00
CA PRO A 42 -13.42 29.14 -18.09
C PRO A 42 -13.69 30.09 -16.91
N THR A 43 -13.95 31.37 -17.21
CA THR A 43 -14.49 32.34 -16.25
C THR A 43 -16.00 32.15 -16.15
N ALA A 44 -16.46 31.32 -15.23
CA ALA A 44 -17.87 31.29 -14.85
C ALA A 44 -18.10 32.29 -13.71
N SER A 45 -18.91 33.31 -13.98
CA SER A 45 -19.42 34.24 -12.96
C SER A 45 -20.44 33.51 -12.08
N VAL A 46 -20.22 33.50 -10.77
CA VAL A 46 -21.15 32.89 -9.81
C VAL A 46 -22.14 33.95 -9.31
N GLU A 47 -23.38 33.90 -9.80
CA GLU A 47 -24.54 34.58 -9.23
C GLU A 47 -24.93 33.86 -7.92
N SER A 48 -24.97 34.59 -6.80
CA SER A 48 -25.35 34.05 -5.49
C SER A 48 -26.78 34.46 -5.14
N ALA A 49 -27.73 33.53 -5.23
CA ALA A 49 -29.06 33.69 -4.64
C ALA A 49 -29.07 33.16 -3.18
N PRO A 50 -29.55 33.91 -2.17
CA PRO A 50 -29.63 33.43 -0.79
C PRO A 50 -30.75 32.40 -0.61
N MET A 51 -30.46 31.31 0.10
CA MET A 51 -31.45 30.31 0.52
C MET A 51 -31.94 30.60 1.96
N PRO A 52 -33.23 30.40 2.30
CA PRO A 52 -33.79 30.79 3.59
C PRO A 52 -33.46 29.79 4.72
N ALA A 53 -33.39 30.29 5.95
CA ALA A 53 -33.10 29.51 7.15
C ALA A 53 -34.29 28.61 7.58
N PRO A 54 -34.04 27.37 8.04
CA PRO A 54 -35.08 26.51 8.60
C PRO A 54 -35.49 26.96 10.01
N ASN A 55 -36.77 27.26 10.13
CA ASN A 55 -37.56 27.50 11.32
C ASN A 55 -37.55 26.29 12.27
N SER A 56 -37.04 26.51 13.50
CA SER A 56 -37.04 25.53 14.57
C SER A 56 -38.31 25.64 15.42
N THR A 57 -39.28 24.76 15.20
CA THR A 57 -40.37 24.49 16.16
C THR A 57 -40.74 23.01 16.13
N ALA A 58 -40.27 22.25 17.12
CA ALA A 58 -40.94 21.03 17.58
C ALA A 58 -40.39 20.62 18.96
N SER A 59 -41.12 21.01 20.00
CA SER A 59 -41.00 20.55 21.38
C SER A 59 -41.40 19.08 21.46
N ILE A 60 -40.53 18.20 21.98
CA ILE A 60 -40.90 16.84 22.35
C ILE A 60 -40.90 16.74 23.87
N ALA A 61 -42.09 16.53 24.43
CA ALA A 61 -42.36 16.38 25.85
C ALA A 61 -41.80 15.06 26.41
N ARG A 62 -41.18 15.13 27.59
CA ARG A 62 -40.70 13.99 28.38
C ARG A 62 -41.73 13.63 29.47
N PRO A 63 -42.06 12.35 29.69
CA PRO A 63 -43.06 11.96 30.67
C PRO A 63 -42.54 12.08 32.11
N THR A 64 -43.49 12.39 32.98
CA THR A 64 -43.39 12.72 34.39
C THR A 64 -43.34 11.49 35.29
N THR A 65 -42.39 11.46 36.23
CA THR A 65 -42.55 10.80 37.55
C THR A 65 -41.57 11.38 38.57
N GLY A 66 -42.11 12.02 39.62
CA GLY A 66 -41.57 11.98 40.98
C GLY A 66 -40.60 13.08 41.45
N ALA A 67 -41.08 13.84 42.44
CA ALA A 67 -40.36 14.60 43.50
C ALA A 67 -40.34 16.13 43.36
N ALA A 68 -40.93 16.78 44.36
CA ALA A 68 -41.09 18.22 44.53
C ALA A 68 -40.01 18.82 45.46
N ALA A 69 -39.97 20.16 45.47
CA ALA A 69 -39.20 21.08 46.32
C ALA A 69 -37.76 21.35 45.85
N ALA A 70 -37.17 22.54 45.95
CA ALA A 70 -37.59 23.92 46.21
C ALA A 70 -36.30 24.77 46.06
N THR A 71 -36.46 26.06 45.79
CA THR A 71 -35.49 27.15 46.04
C THR A 71 -34.26 27.32 45.15
N ALA A 72 -34.04 28.60 44.85
CA ALA A 72 -33.01 29.21 44.02
C ALA A 72 -31.69 29.44 44.77
N GLY A 73 -30.62 29.62 43.99
CA GLY A 73 -29.49 30.46 44.37
C GLY A 73 -28.23 29.74 44.82
N ALA A 74 -27.31 29.47 43.88
CA ALA A 74 -25.88 29.53 44.14
C ALA A 74 -25.11 29.65 42.82
N ALA A 75 -24.51 30.82 42.65
CA ALA A 75 -23.53 31.13 41.62
C ALA A 75 -22.36 30.15 41.65
N VAL A 76 -21.84 29.74 40.48
CA VAL A 76 -20.39 29.78 40.18
C VAL A 76 -20.24 29.89 38.66
N THR A 77 -19.78 31.04 38.18
CA THR A 77 -19.09 31.16 36.90
C THR A 77 -17.63 30.75 37.13
N PRO A 78 -17.09 29.84 36.32
CA PRO A 78 -15.71 29.97 35.89
C PRO A 78 -15.64 30.09 34.37
N THR A 79 -15.20 31.27 33.94
CA THR A 79 -14.65 31.54 32.62
C THR A 79 -13.55 30.51 32.34
N THR A 80 -13.81 29.55 31.48
CA THR A 80 -12.77 28.67 30.93
C THR A 80 -12.62 28.98 29.45
N THR A 81 -11.48 29.60 29.15
CA THR A 81 -10.90 29.83 27.84
C THR A 81 -11.07 28.61 26.93
N ALA A 82 -11.84 28.77 25.85
CA ALA A 82 -11.89 27.80 24.78
C ALA A 82 -10.49 27.68 24.15
N SER A 83 -9.92 26.48 24.27
CA SER A 83 -8.69 26.10 23.61
C SER A 83 -8.91 26.18 22.10
N ASN A 84 -8.11 27.01 21.42
CA ASN A 84 -8.11 27.10 19.96
C ASN A 84 -7.58 25.77 19.40
N VAL A 85 -8.47 24.82 19.09
CA VAL A 85 -8.13 23.66 18.27
C VAL A 85 -8.12 24.14 16.82
N PRO A 86 -6.98 24.07 16.09
CA PRO A 86 -6.98 24.30 14.66
C PRO A 86 -7.81 23.19 14.00
N LEU A 87 -9.01 23.53 13.51
CA LEU A 87 -9.78 22.66 12.63
C LEU A 87 -9.08 22.68 11.27
N THR A 88 -8.15 21.76 11.05
CA THR A 88 -7.65 21.46 9.72
C THR A 88 -8.83 20.93 8.88
N PRO A 89 -9.21 21.59 7.77
CA PRO A 89 -10.31 21.10 6.93
C PRO A 89 -9.92 19.77 6.27
N PRO A 90 -10.85 18.82 6.10
CA PRO A 90 -10.58 17.61 5.33
C PRO A 90 -10.28 18.01 3.88
N PRO A 91 -9.28 17.38 3.21
CA PRO A 91 -9.12 17.56 1.77
C PRO A 91 -10.28 16.85 1.04
N THR A 92 -11.39 17.54 0.86
CA THR A 92 -12.45 17.10 -0.05
C THR A 92 -12.08 17.52 -1.46
N ASN A 93 -11.26 16.71 -2.13
CA ASN A 93 -11.14 16.77 -3.58
C ASN A 93 -12.36 16.02 -4.17
N PRO A 94 -13.35 16.69 -4.78
CA PRO A 94 -14.50 16.04 -5.36
C PRO A 94 -14.08 15.43 -6.71
N GLY A 95 -13.64 14.17 -6.68
CA GLY A 95 -13.21 13.43 -7.86
C GLY A 95 -12.25 12.27 -7.58
N GLY A 96 -11.67 12.21 -6.39
CA GLY A 96 -10.88 11.06 -5.95
C GLY A 96 -11.66 10.30 -4.87
N VAL A 97 -12.13 9.09 -5.17
CA VAL A 97 -12.40 8.14 -4.09
C VAL A 97 -11.11 8.02 -3.28
N ALA A 98 -11.13 8.48 -2.03
CA ALA A 98 -10.01 8.29 -1.11
C ALA A 98 -9.77 6.78 -1.03
N TYR A 99 -8.64 6.31 -1.54
CA TYR A 99 -8.28 4.91 -1.43
C TYR A 99 -7.95 4.66 0.05
N ALA A 100 -8.88 4.04 0.78
CA ALA A 100 -8.67 3.60 2.14
C ALA A 100 -8.40 2.10 2.11
N ALA A 101 -7.26 1.68 2.65
CA ALA A 101 -7.02 0.27 2.89
C ALA A 101 -8.03 -0.27 3.90
N SER A 102 -8.47 -1.51 3.71
CA SER A 102 -9.30 -2.22 4.68
C SER A 102 -8.47 -2.63 5.91
N ASN A 103 -9.14 -2.89 7.05
CA ASN A 103 -8.48 -3.40 8.25
C ASN A 103 -7.65 -4.67 7.99
N ALA A 104 -8.10 -5.54 7.08
CA ALA A 104 -7.36 -6.74 6.69
C ALA A 104 -6.06 -6.38 5.95
N GLN A 105 -6.11 -5.41 5.03
CA GLN A 105 -4.93 -4.92 4.34
C GLN A 105 -3.99 -4.18 5.32
N GLU A 106 -4.51 -3.41 6.28
CA GLU A 106 -3.68 -2.80 7.32
C GLU A 106 -2.94 -3.85 8.15
N GLN A 107 -3.62 -4.93 8.55
CA GLN A 107 -3.02 -6.02 9.32
C GLN A 107 -1.93 -6.77 8.54
N LEU A 108 -2.11 -6.93 7.21
CA LEU A 108 -1.13 -7.59 6.34
C LEU A 108 0.02 -6.68 5.91
N SER A 109 -0.15 -5.37 5.99
CA SER A 109 0.93 -4.42 5.71
C SER A 109 2.09 -4.56 6.69
N GLY A 110 3.30 -4.24 6.23
CA GLY A 110 4.56 -4.37 6.96
C GLY A 110 5.58 -5.27 6.25
N ALA A 111 6.65 -5.61 6.98
CA ALA A 111 7.73 -6.46 6.48
C ALA A 111 7.31 -7.93 6.44
N TRP A 112 7.77 -8.62 5.40
CA TRP A 112 7.61 -10.05 5.15
C TRP A 112 8.92 -10.63 4.66
N THR A 113 9.10 -11.92 4.91
CA THR A 113 10.15 -12.73 4.31
C THR A 113 9.50 -13.59 3.24
N PHE A 114 9.91 -13.37 1.99
CA PHE A 114 9.55 -14.23 0.88
C PHE A 114 10.55 -15.39 0.84
N ALA A 115 10.05 -16.62 0.78
CA ALA A 115 10.84 -17.84 0.83
C ALA A 115 10.51 -18.74 -0.36
N TRP A 116 11.53 -19.35 -0.95
CA TRP A 116 11.40 -20.27 -2.07
C TRP A 116 12.45 -21.39 -1.99
N ASP A 117 12.40 -22.34 -2.93
CA ASP A 117 13.23 -23.56 -2.91
C ASP A 117 13.08 -24.32 -1.58
N GLU A 118 11.82 -24.48 -1.15
CA GLU A 118 11.45 -25.10 0.14
C GLU A 118 12.01 -24.34 1.36
N GLY A 119 12.17 -23.02 1.23
CA GLY A 119 12.68 -22.16 2.29
C GLY A 119 14.20 -22.06 2.36
N ARG A 120 14.94 -22.68 1.43
CA ARG A 120 16.40 -22.58 1.35
C ARG A 120 16.89 -21.22 0.90
N ARG A 121 16.05 -20.47 0.20
CA ARG A 121 16.36 -19.10 -0.23
C ARG A 121 15.26 -18.16 0.22
N THR A 122 15.67 -16.98 0.65
CA THR A 122 14.77 -15.95 1.15
C THR A 122 15.18 -14.57 0.67
N CYS A 123 14.20 -13.66 0.61
CA CYS A 123 14.41 -12.25 0.35
C CYS A 123 13.38 -11.41 1.13
N PRO A 124 13.72 -10.17 1.51
CA PRO A 124 12.77 -9.29 2.16
C PRO A 124 11.75 -8.73 1.16
N LEU A 125 10.51 -8.61 1.61
CA LEU A 125 9.39 -8.05 0.87
C LEU A 125 8.54 -7.20 1.81
N THR A 126 8.19 -5.98 1.41
CA THR A 126 7.39 -5.06 2.21
C THR A 126 6.05 -4.82 1.54
N LEU A 127 4.97 -5.02 2.28
CA LEU A 127 3.61 -4.68 1.85
C LEU A 127 3.20 -3.36 2.50
N SER A 128 2.72 -2.41 1.73
CA SER A 128 2.29 -1.10 2.23
C SER A 128 0.84 -0.82 1.85
N THR A 129 0.11 -0.11 2.70
CA THR A 129 -1.25 0.38 2.41
C THR A 129 -1.26 1.63 1.54
N ALA A 130 -0.10 2.15 1.15
CA ALA A 130 0.00 3.20 0.16
C ALA A 130 -0.50 2.69 -1.20
N ARG A 131 -1.10 3.59 -2.00
CA ARG A 131 -1.53 3.27 -3.36
C ARG A 131 -0.30 2.94 -4.23
N GLY A 132 -0.28 1.73 -4.80
CA GLY A 132 0.68 1.27 -5.80
C GLY A 132 0.12 1.43 -7.23
N ALA A 133 0.89 0.98 -8.23
CA ALA A 133 0.49 1.04 -9.63
C ALA A 133 -0.74 0.16 -9.95
N SER A 134 -0.92 -0.94 -9.21
CA SER A 134 -1.91 -1.99 -9.48
C SER A 134 -2.66 -2.46 -8.22
N GLY A 135 -2.89 -1.54 -7.27
CA GLY A 135 -3.53 -1.84 -5.99
C GLY A 135 -2.77 -1.19 -4.85
N LEU A 136 -2.41 -1.98 -3.84
CA LEU A 136 -1.54 -1.54 -2.75
C LEU A 136 -0.07 -1.68 -3.12
N ALA A 137 0.78 -0.82 -2.59
CA ALA A 137 2.19 -0.80 -2.91
C ALA A 137 2.92 -1.99 -2.26
N ALA A 138 3.63 -2.77 -3.07
CA ALA A 138 4.57 -3.79 -2.61
C ALA A 138 5.99 -3.41 -3.03
N GLN A 139 6.97 -3.78 -2.21
CA GLN A 139 8.38 -3.62 -2.53
C GLN A 139 9.12 -4.91 -2.22
N ALA A 140 9.52 -5.60 -3.27
CA ALA A 140 10.46 -6.71 -3.18
C ALA A 140 11.89 -6.19 -3.26
N ASP A 141 12.80 -6.84 -2.53
CA ASP A 141 14.23 -6.55 -2.61
C ASP A 141 14.87 -7.13 -3.89
N ILE A 142 16.02 -6.58 -4.29
CA ILE A 142 16.78 -7.04 -5.46
C ILE A 142 17.29 -8.48 -5.34
N SER A 143 17.39 -9.01 -4.12
CA SER A 143 17.73 -10.42 -3.87
C SER A 143 16.60 -11.41 -4.21
N CYS A 144 15.39 -10.93 -4.45
CA CYS A 144 14.27 -11.77 -4.86
C CYS A 144 14.44 -12.29 -6.31
N PRO A 145 13.84 -13.45 -6.64
CA PRO A 145 13.81 -13.93 -8.02
C PRO A 145 13.11 -12.92 -8.96
N SER A 146 13.43 -12.97 -10.26
CA SER A 146 13.03 -11.98 -11.27
C SER A 146 11.53 -11.67 -11.28
N GLU A 147 10.70 -12.69 -11.10
CA GLU A 147 9.25 -12.60 -11.13
C GLU A 147 8.72 -11.82 -9.91
N ILE A 148 9.43 -11.93 -8.78
CA ILE A 148 9.05 -11.34 -7.50
C ILE A 148 9.67 -9.96 -7.32
N PHE A 149 10.91 -9.76 -7.76
CA PHE A 149 11.56 -8.44 -7.78
C PHE A 149 10.73 -7.39 -8.53
N MET A 150 10.04 -7.83 -9.60
CA MET A 150 9.14 -6.98 -10.39
C MET A 150 7.79 -6.69 -9.72
N THR A 151 7.52 -7.27 -8.54
CA THR A 151 6.30 -7.05 -7.76
C THR A 151 6.28 -5.62 -7.22
N LYS A 152 5.24 -4.88 -7.61
CA LYS A 152 4.98 -3.49 -7.18
C LYS A 152 3.58 -3.29 -6.61
N GLY A 153 2.70 -4.26 -6.86
CA GLY A 153 1.34 -4.28 -6.39
C GLY A 153 1.09 -5.47 -5.48
N TRP A 154 0.20 -5.30 -4.51
CA TRP A 154 -0.44 -6.40 -3.83
C TRP A 154 -1.91 -6.07 -3.56
N ASP A 155 -2.70 -7.11 -3.31
CA ASP A 155 -4.08 -6.98 -2.86
C ASP A 155 -4.53 -8.23 -2.10
N VAL A 156 -5.74 -8.19 -1.54
CA VAL A 156 -6.41 -9.32 -0.90
C VAL A 156 -7.63 -9.69 -1.72
N MET A 157 -7.71 -10.94 -2.18
CA MET A 157 -8.84 -11.47 -2.93
C MET A 157 -9.50 -12.59 -2.13
N GLY A 158 -10.61 -12.28 -1.45
CA GLY A 158 -11.20 -13.18 -0.47
C GLY A 158 -10.24 -13.37 0.72
N SER A 159 -9.74 -14.60 0.91
CA SER A 159 -8.70 -14.92 1.89
C SER A 159 -7.27 -14.87 1.34
N ASP A 160 -7.14 -14.78 0.02
CA ASP A 160 -5.85 -14.97 -0.63
C ASP A 160 -5.10 -13.65 -0.74
N LEU A 161 -3.79 -13.70 -0.49
CA LEU A 161 -2.88 -12.61 -0.76
C LEU A 161 -2.41 -12.70 -2.21
N VAL A 162 -2.58 -11.61 -2.96
CA VAL A 162 -2.27 -11.53 -4.38
C VAL A 162 -1.10 -10.60 -4.58
N LEU A 163 -0.03 -11.08 -5.20
CA LEU A 163 1.11 -10.25 -5.60
C LEU A 163 1.01 -9.92 -7.09
N GLN A 164 1.36 -8.69 -7.45
CA GLN A 164 1.22 -8.17 -8.80
C GLN A 164 2.48 -7.42 -9.23
N ASN A 165 2.86 -7.58 -10.50
CA ASN A 165 3.98 -6.85 -11.07
C ASN A 165 3.64 -5.37 -11.35
N HIS A 166 4.64 -4.63 -11.83
CA HIS A 166 4.51 -3.21 -12.18
C HIS A 166 3.46 -2.88 -13.26
N VAL A 167 2.98 -3.86 -14.03
CA VAL A 167 1.88 -3.68 -15.00
C VAL A 167 0.54 -4.23 -14.49
N GLY A 168 0.47 -4.70 -13.24
CA GLY A 168 -0.74 -5.26 -12.63
C GLY A 168 -1.07 -6.71 -13.01
N LYS A 169 -0.14 -7.42 -13.65
CA LYS A 169 -0.28 -8.87 -13.83
C LYS A 169 -0.03 -9.56 -12.50
N VAL A 170 -0.91 -10.47 -12.12
CA VAL A 170 -0.74 -11.31 -10.93
C VAL A 170 0.48 -12.24 -11.11
N THR A 171 1.45 -12.15 -10.22
CA THR A 171 2.68 -12.96 -10.21
C THR A 171 2.56 -14.16 -9.28
N ALA A 172 1.84 -14.00 -8.17
CA ALA A 172 1.57 -15.08 -7.22
C ALA A 172 0.21 -14.90 -6.54
N ARG A 173 -0.40 -16.02 -6.18
CA ARG A 173 -1.53 -16.08 -5.26
C ARG A 173 -1.15 -16.98 -4.09
N LEU A 174 -1.31 -16.45 -2.88
CA LEU A 174 -0.93 -17.16 -1.67
C LEU A 174 -2.14 -17.30 -0.74
N GLN A 175 -2.28 -18.48 -0.18
CA GLN A 175 -3.34 -18.83 0.76
C GLN A 175 -2.79 -18.87 2.18
N PRO A 176 -3.59 -18.53 3.19
CA PRO A 176 -3.16 -18.61 4.58
C PRO A 176 -2.85 -20.06 4.97
N ASP A 177 -1.70 -20.27 5.62
CA ASP A 177 -1.21 -21.58 6.11
C ASP A 177 -0.71 -21.43 7.57
N GLY A 178 -1.55 -20.82 8.39
CA GLY A 178 -1.28 -20.51 9.79
C GLY A 178 -1.11 -19.03 10.07
N ALA A 179 -0.80 -18.70 11.33
CA ALA A 179 -0.57 -17.33 11.74
C ALA A 179 0.67 -16.76 11.03
N ASN A 180 0.54 -15.58 10.44
CA ASN A 180 1.63 -14.87 9.74
C ASN A 180 2.34 -15.70 8.66
N ARG A 181 1.63 -16.65 8.05
CA ARG A 181 2.17 -17.51 7.01
C ARG A 181 1.20 -17.67 5.87
N TYR A 182 1.70 -17.42 4.67
CA TYR A 182 0.99 -17.57 3.42
C TYR A 182 1.80 -18.48 2.49
N VAL A 183 1.17 -19.42 1.82
CA VAL A 183 1.84 -20.36 0.89
C VAL A 183 1.14 -20.35 -0.45
N GLY A 184 1.89 -20.58 -1.51
CA GLY A 184 1.33 -20.62 -2.85
C GLY A 184 2.36 -21.00 -3.88
N THR A 185 2.06 -20.66 -5.13
CA THR A 185 2.96 -20.86 -6.26
C THR A 185 3.09 -19.59 -7.08
N ILE A 186 4.26 -19.38 -7.66
CA ILE A 186 4.43 -18.38 -8.71
C ILE A 186 3.69 -18.87 -9.96
N LEU A 187 2.85 -18.02 -10.54
CA LEU A 187 1.98 -18.39 -11.66
C LEU A 187 2.75 -18.67 -12.96
N ASP A 188 3.91 -18.03 -13.14
CA ASP A 188 4.68 -18.13 -14.38
C ASP A 188 5.53 -19.42 -14.48
N ASN A 189 5.96 -19.99 -13.35
CA ASN A 189 6.88 -21.14 -13.33
C ASN A 189 6.47 -22.27 -12.36
N ASN A 190 5.31 -22.17 -11.72
CA ASN A 190 4.79 -23.13 -10.72
C ASN A 190 5.70 -23.39 -9.52
N GLN A 191 6.65 -22.50 -9.24
CA GLN A 191 7.56 -22.63 -8.11
C GLN A 191 6.82 -22.41 -6.80
N GLN A 192 6.98 -23.33 -5.84
CA GLN A 192 6.38 -23.21 -4.51
C GLN A 192 7.07 -22.12 -3.70
N ILE A 193 6.26 -21.29 -3.06
CA ILE A 193 6.70 -20.13 -2.31
C ILE A 193 5.95 -20.01 -0.98
N ALA A 194 6.56 -19.29 -0.04
CA ALA A 194 5.92 -18.89 1.19
C ALA A 194 6.24 -17.43 1.52
N LEU A 195 5.27 -16.74 2.12
CA LEU A 195 5.46 -15.47 2.81
C LEU A 195 5.34 -15.73 4.31
N THR A 196 6.33 -15.31 5.07
CA THR A 196 6.34 -15.44 6.53
C THR A 196 6.69 -14.12 7.20
N ARG A 197 6.06 -13.81 8.33
CA ARG A 197 6.37 -12.65 9.18
C ARG A 197 6.67 -13.09 10.61
#